data_AF-A0AAW7VVX5-F1
#
_entry.id   AF-A0AAW7VVX5-F1
#
_cell.length_a   1.000
_cell.length_b   1.000
_cell.length_c   1.000
_cell.angle_alpha   90.00
_cell.angle_beta   90.00
_cell.angle_gamma   90.00
#
_symmetry.space_group_name_H-M   'P 1'
#
loop_
_entity.id
_entity.type
_entity.pdbx_description
1 polymer ?
#
loop_
_entity_poly.entity_id
_entity_poly.type
_entity_poly.pdbx_seq_one_letter_code
_entity_poly.pdbx_strand_id
1 'polypeptide(L)'
;MGDLDDFYVHTLTVQTLTGTGAMGDVFAAPVTVPGWLEDKRRIVRDKNGQEVVSSSMFACDNAHLPKFTPDSKVTIDGRTAFVIGVANYTSGALDLPDHLEIDLT
;
A
#
# COMPACT_ATOMS: atom_id res chain seq x y z
N MET A 1 18.57 9.82 -3.24
CA MET A 1 17.30 10.26 -2.63
C MET A 1 16.33 10.32 -3.78
N GLY A 2 15.20 9.63 -3.68
CA GLY A 2 14.14 9.69 -4.68
C GLY A 2 13.49 11.07 -4.67
N ASP A 3 12.88 11.45 -5.79
CA ASP A 3 12.35 12.81 -5.99
C ASP A 3 11.23 13.19 -5.00
N LEU A 4 10.62 12.19 -4.33
CA LEU A 4 9.56 12.37 -3.35
C LEU A 4 9.98 12.11 -1.90
N ASP A 5 11.25 11.80 -1.62
CA ASP A 5 11.71 11.39 -0.28
C ASP A 5 11.31 12.40 0.81
N ASP A 6 11.40 13.70 0.51
CA ASP A 6 11.09 14.79 1.45
C ASP A 6 9.59 14.85 1.83
N PHE A 7 8.70 14.23 1.04
CA PHE A 7 7.26 14.16 1.33
C PHE A 7 6.89 12.95 2.19
N TYR A 8 7.79 11.97 2.34
CA TYR A 8 7.54 10.73 3.06
C TYR A 8 7.70 10.90 4.58
N VAL A 9 6.77 11.65 5.17
CA VAL A 9 6.78 12.01 6.60
C VAL A 9 6.10 10.98 7.52
N HIS A 10 5.51 9.93 6.95
CA HIS A 10 4.86 8.84 7.69
C HIS A 10 5.61 7.51 7.47
N THR A 11 5.35 6.54 8.34
CA THR A 11 5.84 5.18 8.18
C THR A 11 4.73 4.19 8.47
N LEU A 12 4.71 3.10 7.71
CA LEU A 12 3.87 1.95 7.99
C LEU A 12 4.69 0.68 8.09
N THR A 13 4.13 -0.35 8.71
CA THR A 13 4.67 -1.71 8.63
C THR A 13 3.78 -2.56 7.75
N VAL A 14 4.34 -3.22 6.74
CA VAL A 14 3.63 -4.15 5.88
C VAL A 14 4.11 -5.57 6.13
N GLN A 15 3.17 -6.49 6.22
CA GLN A 15 3.40 -7.92 6.17
C GLN A 15 2.73 -8.45 4.90
N THR A 16 3.52 -8.73 3.88
CA THR A 16 3.02 -9.14 2.56
C THR A 16 2.32 -10.49 2.65
N LEU A 17 1.14 -10.61 2.04
CA LEU A 17 0.46 -11.90 1.92
C LEU A 17 1.23 -12.80 0.96
N THR A 18 1.70 -13.95 1.46
CA THR A 18 2.50 -14.93 0.70
C THR A 18 1.72 -16.19 0.34
N GLY A 19 0.56 -16.40 0.97
CA GLY A 19 -0.34 -17.49 0.64
C GLY A 19 -1.55 -17.53 1.55
N THR A 20 -2.59 -18.22 1.09
CA THR A 20 -3.82 -18.47 1.85
C THR A 20 -4.08 -19.98 1.85
N GLY A 21 -4.35 -20.55 3.03
CA GLY A 21 -4.59 -21.98 3.19
C GLY A 21 -5.66 -22.30 4.22
N ALA A 22 -5.92 -23.59 4.44
CA ALA A 22 -6.96 -24.07 5.36
C ALA A 22 -6.78 -23.59 6.82
N MET A 23 -5.54 -23.24 7.20
CA MET A 23 -5.20 -22.74 8.53
C MET A 23 -5.17 -21.19 8.60
N GLY A 24 -5.56 -20.50 7.54
CA GLY A 24 -5.55 -19.04 7.42
C GLY A 24 -4.44 -18.51 6.51
N ASP A 25 -4.26 -17.20 6.56
CA ASP A 25 -3.31 -16.46 5.74
C ASP A 25 -1.88 -16.53 6.31
N VAL A 26 -0.91 -16.64 5.39
CA VAL A 26 0.52 -16.67 5.69
C VAL A 26 1.15 -15.38 5.21
N PHE A 27 1.71 -14.62 6.15
CA PHE A 27 2.34 -13.33 5.87
C PHE A 27 3.86 -13.41 5.98
N ALA A 28 4.55 -12.62 5.17
CA ALA A 28 5.98 -12.39 5.26
C ALA A 28 6.35 -11.65 6.56
N ALA A 29 7.66 -11.60 6.85
CA ALA A 29 8.20 -10.80 7.94
C ALA A 29 7.81 -9.32 7.76
N PRO A 30 7.53 -8.59 8.86
CA PRO A 30 7.15 -7.18 8.80
C PRO A 30 8.29 -6.33 8.23
N VAL A 31 7.94 -5.43 7.31
CA VAL A 31 8.86 -4.46 6.71
C VAL A 31 8.31 -3.06 6.92
N THR A 32 9.13 -2.17 7.48
CA THR A 32 8.78 -0.76 7.60
C THR A 32 9.01 -0.04 6.27
N VAL A 33 8.03 0.74 5.85
CA VAL A 33 8.02 1.50 4.59
C VAL A 33 7.74 2.97 4.90
N PRO A 34 8.61 3.90 4.49
CA PRO A 34 8.32 5.33 4.56
C PRO A 34 7.35 5.72 3.44
N GLY A 35 6.53 6.74 3.70
CA GLY A 35 5.60 7.24 2.71
C GLY A 35 4.76 8.40 3.22
N TRP A 36 3.73 8.74 2.45
CA TRP A 36 2.76 9.75 2.79
C TRP A 36 1.38 9.11 2.97
N LEU A 37 0.64 9.52 4.00
CA LEU A 37 -0.66 8.95 4.34
C LEU A 37 -1.76 10.00 4.16
N GLU A 38 -2.77 9.65 3.38
CA GLU A 38 -4.05 10.38 3.29
C GLU A 38 -5.11 9.64 4.09
N ASP A 39 -5.59 10.22 5.19
CA ASP A 39 -6.73 9.68 5.97
C ASP A 39 -8.05 10.25 5.43
N LYS A 40 -8.56 9.62 4.37
CA LYS A 40 -9.78 10.04 3.68
C LYS A 40 -10.55 8.85 3.12
N ARG A 41 -11.86 8.85 3.36
CA ARG A 41 -12.75 7.82 2.82
C ARG A 41 -13.06 8.01 1.34
N ARG A 42 -12.95 6.95 0.55
CA ARG A 42 -13.34 6.92 -0.88
C ARG A 42 -13.88 5.55 -1.30
N ILE A 43 -14.69 5.50 -2.35
CA ILE A 43 -15.13 4.25 -2.97
C ILE A 43 -14.06 3.79 -3.95
N VAL A 44 -13.61 2.54 -3.81
CA VAL A 44 -12.60 1.90 -4.66
C VAL A 44 -13.07 0.52 -5.07
N ARG A 45 -12.35 -0.14 -5.99
CA ARG A 45 -12.62 -1.52 -6.39
C ARG A 45 -11.64 -2.48 -5.73
N ASP A 46 -12.15 -3.56 -5.16
CA ASP A 46 -11.33 -4.64 -4.63
C ASP A 46 -10.74 -5.52 -5.76
N LYS A 47 -9.91 -6.49 -5.39
CA LYS A 47 -9.32 -7.47 -6.31
C LYS A 47 -10.35 -8.30 -7.10
N ASN A 48 -11.60 -8.38 -6.65
CA ASN A 48 -12.70 -9.09 -7.31
C ASN A 48 -13.58 -8.15 -8.17
N GLY A 49 -13.26 -6.85 -8.20
CA GLY A 49 -13.99 -5.81 -8.93
C GLY A 49 -15.20 -5.23 -8.19
N GLN A 50 -15.41 -5.58 -6.92
CA GLN A 50 -16.50 -5.07 -6.08
C GLN A 50 -16.20 -3.67 -5.55
N GLU A 51 -17.23 -2.83 -5.43
CA GLU A 51 -17.09 -1.52 -4.79
C GLU A 51 -16.99 -1.68 -3.27
N VAL A 52 -15.92 -1.13 -2.71
CA VAL A 52 -15.62 -1.15 -1.27
C VAL A 52 -15.20 0.25 -0.80
N VAL A 53 -15.38 0.52 0.49
CA VAL A 53 -14.92 1.77 1.09
C VAL A 53 -13.46 1.60 1.51
N SER A 54 -12.57 2.42 0.94
CA SER A 54 -11.22 2.67 1.43
C SER A 54 -11.30 3.74 2.51
N SER A 55 -10.61 3.55 3.65
CA SER A 55 -10.56 4.54 4.73
C SER A 55 -9.34 5.45 4.64
N SER A 56 -8.26 4.97 4.01
CA SER A 56 -7.02 5.71 3.85
C SER A 56 -6.26 5.27 2.61
N MET A 57 -5.40 6.15 2.12
CA MET A 57 -4.51 5.89 1.00
C MET A 57 -3.07 6.17 1.43
N PHE A 58 -2.14 5.31 1.03
CA PHE A 58 -0.72 5.48 1.31
C PHE A 58 0.07 5.59 0.01
N ALA A 59 0.95 6.59 -0.07
CA ALA A 59 1.85 6.81 -1.18
C ALA A 59 3.30 6.53 -0.80
N CYS A 60 4.02 5.76 -1.62
CA CYS A 60 5.45 5.48 -1.39
C CYS A 60 6.19 5.20 -2.70
N ASP A 61 7.50 4.97 -2.60
CA ASP A 61 8.35 4.65 -3.74
C ASP A 61 7.95 3.32 -4.43
N ASN A 62 8.05 3.28 -5.77
CA ASN A 62 7.65 2.14 -6.59
C ASN A 62 8.53 0.88 -6.36
N ALA A 63 9.74 1.02 -5.81
CA ALA A 63 10.59 -0.10 -5.41
C ALA A 63 9.95 -0.96 -4.30
N HIS A 64 8.88 -0.47 -3.66
CA HIS A 64 8.13 -1.22 -2.66
C HIS A 64 6.96 -2.04 -3.22
N LEU A 65 6.70 -1.98 -4.54
CA LEU A 65 5.58 -2.65 -5.18
C LEU A 65 5.44 -4.15 -4.79
N PRO A 66 6.50 -4.97 -4.74
CA PRO A 66 6.37 -6.39 -4.38
C PRO A 66 5.86 -6.63 -2.96
N LYS A 67 5.90 -5.62 -2.08
CA LYS A 67 5.47 -5.73 -0.68
C LYS A 67 3.97 -5.56 -0.50
N PHE A 68 3.29 -4.92 -1.46
CA PHE A 68 1.88 -4.56 -1.36
C PHE A 68 1.05 -5.40 -2.33
N THR A 69 0.82 -6.67 -1.98
CA THR A 69 -0.18 -7.50 -2.66
C THR A 69 -1.56 -7.30 -2.02
N PRO A 70 -2.67 -7.46 -2.77
CA PRO A 70 -4.01 -7.44 -2.17
C PRO A 70 -4.12 -8.35 -0.95
N ASP A 71 -4.85 -7.90 0.07
CA ASP A 71 -5.02 -8.51 1.38
C ASP A 71 -3.74 -8.59 2.24
N SER A 72 -2.63 -7.97 1.81
CA SER A 72 -1.47 -7.77 2.68
C SER A 72 -1.87 -6.96 3.91
N LYS A 73 -1.32 -7.36 5.05
CA LYS A 73 -1.61 -6.71 6.33
C LYS A 73 -0.71 -5.51 6.53
N VAL A 74 -1.32 -4.38 6.87
CA VAL A 74 -0.64 -3.12 7.11
C VAL A 74 -0.91 -2.67 8.54
N THR A 75 0.11 -2.13 9.20
CA THR A 75 0.00 -1.50 10.51
C THR A 75 0.50 -0.06 10.45
N ILE A 76 -0.36 0.89 10.81
CA ILE A 76 -0.10 2.34 10.81
C ILE A 76 -0.60 2.87 12.15
N ASP A 77 0.26 3.55 12.91
CA ASP A 77 -0.08 4.14 14.22
C ASP A 77 -0.82 3.19 15.17
N GLY A 78 -0.42 1.91 15.16
CA GLY A 78 -1.04 0.85 15.96
C GLY A 78 -2.38 0.31 15.44
N ARG A 79 -2.90 0.85 14.34
CA ARG A 79 -4.11 0.37 13.65
C ARG A 79 -3.73 -0.65 12.60
N THR A 80 -4.53 -1.73 12.50
CA THR A 80 -4.39 -2.71 11.43
C THR A 80 -5.35 -2.37 10.30
N ALA A 81 -4.84 -2.39 9.07
CA ALA A 81 -5.59 -2.27 7.83
C ALA A 81 -5.12 -3.34 6.84
N PHE A 82 -5.83 -3.49 5.72
CA PHE A 82 -5.47 -4.41 4.65
C PHE A 82 -5.41 -3.70 3.30
N VAL A 83 -4.50 -4.14 2.44
CA VAL A 83 -4.37 -3.64 1.09
C VAL A 83 -5.58 -4.06 0.27
N ILE A 84 -6.31 -3.08 -0.28
CA ILE A 84 -7.42 -3.30 -1.20
C ILE A 84 -6.89 -3.41 -2.63
N GLY A 85 -6.07 -2.44 -3.03
CA GLY A 85 -5.53 -2.32 -4.38
C GLY A 85 -4.30 -1.41 -4.39
N VAL A 86 -3.52 -1.53 -5.48
CA VAL A 86 -2.30 -0.75 -5.69
C VAL A 86 -2.30 -0.20 -7.10
N ALA A 87 -2.15 1.12 -7.21
CA ALA A 87 -1.86 1.80 -8.46
C ALA A 87 -0.35 2.06 -8.53
N ASN A 88 0.30 1.62 -9.60
CA ASN A 88 1.71 1.88 -9.86
C ASN A 88 1.83 3.01 -10.90
N TYR A 89 2.15 4.21 -10.45
CA TYR A 89 2.31 5.37 -11.30
C TYR A 89 3.75 5.48 -11.77
N THR A 90 3.95 5.37 -13.09
CA THR A 90 5.24 5.51 -13.74
C THR A 90 5.18 6.63 -14.77
N SER A 91 6.14 7.54 -14.76
CA SER A 91 6.23 8.70 -15.62
C SER A 91 6.81 8.38 -17.01
N GLY A 92 7.56 7.29 -17.12
CA GLY A 92 8.18 6.85 -18.36
C GLY A 92 9.12 7.91 -18.94
N ALA A 93 8.84 8.37 -20.16
CA ALA A 93 9.68 9.35 -20.85
C ALA A 93 9.56 10.79 -20.30
N LEU A 94 8.62 11.04 -19.38
CA LEU A 94 8.44 12.36 -18.79
C LEU A 94 9.46 12.66 -17.69
N ASP A 95 10.17 11.65 -17.17
CA ASP A 95 11.16 11.79 -16.10
C ASP A 95 10.59 12.57 -14.89
N LEU A 96 9.38 12.17 -14.49
CA LEU A 96 8.66 12.73 -13.35
C LEU A 96 8.65 11.72 -12.20
N PRO A 97 8.35 12.16 -10.97
CA PRO A 97 8.41 11.26 -9.83
C PRO A 97 7.43 10.09 -9.93
N ASP A 98 7.96 8.88 -9.90
CA ASP A 98 7.20 7.64 -9.84
C ASP A 98 6.80 7.33 -8.39
N HIS A 99 5.62 6.75 -8.21
CA HIS A 99 5.15 6.36 -6.89
C HIS A 99 4.06 5.30 -6.98
N LEU A 100 3.76 4.69 -5.85
CA LEU A 100 2.59 3.86 -5.64
C LEU A 100 1.50 4.67 -4.95
N GLU A 101 0.25 4.34 -5.25
CA GLU A 101 -0.87 4.63 -4.37
C GLU A 101 -1.50 3.32 -3.91
N ILE A 102 -1.61 3.14 -2.60
CA ILE A 102 -2.14 1.92 -1.99
C ILE A 102 -3.42 2.27 -1.24
N ASP A 103 -4.52 1.65 -1.63
CA ASP A 103 -5.81 1.77 -0.93
C ASP A 103 -5.88 0.81 0.25
N LEU A 104 -6.30 1.33 1.39
CA LEU A 104 -6.36 0.60 2.66
C LEU A 104 -7.79 0.60 3.24
N THR A 105 -8.18 -0.54 3.81
CA THR A 105 -9.47 -0.70 4.54
C THR A 105 -9.61 0.26 5.70
#